data_AF-A0A7X3QCL5-F1
#
_entry.id   AF-A0A7X3QCL5-F1
#
_cell.length_a   1.000
_cell.length_b   1.000
_cell.length_c   1.000
_cell.angle_alpha   90.00
_cell.angle_beta   90.00
_cell.angle_gamma   90.00
#
_symmetry.space_group_name_H-M   'P 1'
#
loop_
_entity.id
_entity.type
_entity.pdbx_description
1 polymer ?
#
loop_
_entity_poly.entity_id
_entity_poly.type
_entity_poly.pdbx_seq_one_letter_code
_entity_poly.pdbx_strand_id
1 'polypeptide(L)'
;MWLIEAPYLLPAAAELGVSATTTLLAYAYGDTTTNLIQPFWAIPILTVTGLRFGDVLGYTGIVLVACTITSVIAMMLIPAAL
;
A
#
# COMPACT_ATOMS: atom_id res chain seq x y z
N MET A 1 0.35 -5.96 -8.11
CA MET A 1 0.83 -6.92 -9.14
C MET A 1 1.61 -8.07 -8.51
N TRP A 2 1.07 -8.69 -7.44
CA TRP A 2 1.85 -9.63 -6.62
C TRP A 2 2.30 -10.90 -7.35
N LEU A 3 1.45 -11.50 -8.18
CA LEU A 3 1.73 -12.80 -8.82
C LEU A 3 3.01 -12.78 -9.68
N ILE A 4 3.33 -11.64 -10.28
CA ILE A 4 4.50 -11.48 -11.15
C ILE A 4 5.74 -11.10 -10.34
N GLU A 5 5.59 -10.29 -9.30
CA GLU A 5 6.71 -9.73 -8.52
C GLU A 5 7.18 -10.63 -7.37
N ALA A 6 6.28 -11.43 -6.80
CA ALA A 6 6.57 -12.40 -5.74
C ALA A 6 7.78 -13.32 -6.00
N PRO A 7 7.94 -13.95 -7.19
CA PRO A 7 9.08 -14.84 -7.46
C PRO A 7 10.43 -14.12 -7.48
N TYR A 8 10.47 -12.79 -7.54
CA TYR A 8 11.71 -12.01 -7.46
C TYR A 8 11.93 -11.44 -6.05
N LEU A 9 10.86 -10.99 -5.39
CA LEU A 9 10.92 -10.38 -4.05
C LEU A 9 11.23 -11.39 -2.95
N LEU A 10 10.61 -12.58 -2.98
CA LEU A 10 10.76 -13.56 -1.90
C LEU A 10 12.18 -14.15 -1.82
N PRO A 11 12.86 -14.51 -2.93
CA PRO A 11 14.26 -14.95 -2.87
C PRO A 11 15.20 -13.86 -2.36
N ALA A 12 15.03 -12.62 -2.81
CA ALA A 12 15.86 -11.49 -2.34
C ALA A 12 15.66 -11.23 -0.85
N ALA A 13 14.42 -11.33 -0.35
CA ALA A 13 14.14 -11.24 1.07
C ALA A 13 14.78 -12.38 1.88
N ALA A 14 14.76 -13.61 1.34
CA ALA A 14 15.40 -14.76 1.98
C ALA A 14 16.92 -14.61 2.09
N GLU A 15 17.58 -14.05 1.08
CA GLU A 15 19.02 -13.73 1.14
C GLU A 15 19.36 -12.68 2.21
N LEU A 16 18.42 -11.77 2.49
CA LEU A 16 18.55 -10.73 3.52
C LEU A 16 18.09 -11.21 4.92
N GLY A 17 17.68 -12.47 5.06
CA GLY A 17 17.18 -13.02 6.32
C GLY A 17 15.81 -12.46 6.75
N VAL A 18 15.05 -11.88 5.82
CA VAL A 18 13.71 -11.35 6.06
C VAL A 18 12.66 -12.42 5.78
N SER A 19 11.66 -12.54 6.65
CA SER A 19 10.59 -13.52 6.46
C SER A 19 9.73 -13.20 5.23
N ALA A 20 9.18 -14.25 4.61
CA ALA A 20 8.23 -14.10 3.51
C ALA A 20 7.00 -13.30 3.95
N THR A 21 6.55 -13.47 5.20
CA THR A 21 5.42 -12.77 5.79
C THR A 21 5.69 -11.27 5.91
N THR A 22 6.83 -10.87 6.46
CA THR A 22 7.19 -9.45 6.60
C THR A 22 7.34 -8.80 5.22
N THR A 23 7.92 -9.51 4.26
CA THR A 23 8.06 -9.04 2.87
C THR A 23 6.70 -8.84 2.20
N LEU A 24 5.77 -9.79 2.37
CA LEU A 24 4.41 -9.69 1.84
C LEU A 24 3.64 -8.51 2.47
N LEU A 25 3.76 -8.32 3.79
CA LEU A 25 3.11 -7.21 4.48
C LEU A 25 3.65 -5.87 3.98
N ALA A 26 4.97 -5.72 3.87
CA ALA A 26 5.59 -4.51 3.33
C ALA A 26 5.08 -4.18 1.92
N TYR A 27 4.98 -5.20 1.07
CA TYR A 27 4.42 -5.06 -0.28
C TYR A 27 2.95 -4.63 -0.26
N ALA A 28 2.10 -5.33 0.48
CA ALA A 28 0.66 -5.10 0.50
C ALA A 28 0.29 -3.72 1.05
N TYR A 29 0.94 -3.28 2.13
CA TYR A 29 0.71 -1.94 2.70
C TYR A 29 1.25 -0.84 1.78
N GLY A 30 2.38 -1.07 1.10
CA GLY A 30 2.90 -0.14 0.09
C GLY A 30 1.96 0.03 -1.11
N ASP A 31 1.48 -1.09 -1.67
CA ASP A 31 0.51 -1.09 -2.78
C ASP A 31 -0.79 -0.38 -2.38
N THR A 32 -1.33 -0.70 -1.21
CA THR A 32 -2.59 -0.07 -0.73
C THR A 32 -2.42 1.44 -0.50
N THR A 33 -1.28 1.88 0.05
CA THR A 33 -1.03 3.30 0.32
C THR A 33 -0.85 4.12 -0.95
N THR A 34 -0.13 3.58 -1.94
CA THR A 34 0.11 4.27 -3.23
C THR A 34 -1.16 4.35 -4.09
N ASN A 35 -2.09 3.41 -3.95
CA ASN A 35 -3.42 3.47 -4.56
C ASN A 35 -4.27 4.69 -4.14
N LEU A 36 -3.89 5.42 -3.08
CA LEU A 36 -4.56 6.66 -2.68
C LEU A 36 -4.14 7.89 -3.52
N ILE A 37 -3.01 7.81 -4.24
CA ILE A 37 -2.56 8.87 -5.18
C ILE A 37 -3.52 8.97 -6.36
N GLN A 38 -3.94 7.82 -6.90
CA GLN A 38 -4.93 7.73 -7.97
C GLN A 38 -6.05 6.77 -7.55
N PRO A 39 -7.11 7.28 -6.89
CA PRO A 39 -8.18 6.45 -6.36
C PRO A 39 -9.14 6.00 -7.47
N PHE A 40 -8.72 5.07 -8.35
CA PHE A 40 -9.58 4.53 -9.40
C PHE A 40 -10.80 3.77 -8.83
N TRP A 41 -10.63 3.18 -7.66
CA TRP A 41 -11.71 2.56 -6.88
C TRP A 41 -12.82 3.56 -6.51
N ALA A 42 -12.54 4.86 -6.51
CA ALA A 42 -13.54 5.89 -6.19
C ALA A 42 -14.44 6.24 -7.38
N ILE A 43 -14.06 5.93 -8.63
CA ILE A 43 -14.85 6.30 -9.83
C ILE A 43 -16.30 5.77 -9.77
N PRO A 44 -16.56 4.50 -9.39
CA PRO A 44 -17.93 4.00 -9.27
C PRO A 44 -18.72 4.72 -8.19
N ILE A 45 -18.08 5.01 -7.05
CA ILE A 45 -18.70 5.70 -5.91
C ILE A 45 -19.07 7.13 -6.31
N LEU A 46 -18.15 7.85 -6.94
CA LEU A 46 -18.35 9.20 -7.46
C LEU A 46 -19.53 9.28 -8.44
N THR A 47 -19.71 8.25 -9.27
CA THR A 47 -20.82 8.16 -10.23
C THR A 47 -22.17 8.04 -9.52
N VAL A 48 -22.24 7.27 -8.43
CA VAL A 48 -23.47 7.11 -7.63
C VAL A 48 -23.75 8.35 -6.78
N THR A 49 -22.73 8.98 -6.22
CA THR A 49 -22.89 10.14 -5.32
C THR A 49 -22.94 11.48 -6.04
N GLY A 50 -22.66 11.53 -7.35
CA GLY A 50 -22.62 12.76 -8.14
C GLY A 50 -21.48 13.73 -7.77
N LEU A 51 -20.45 13.22 -7.08
CA LEU A 51 -19.30 14.03 -6.65
C LEU A 51 -18.26 14.15 -7.76
N ARG A 52 -17.46 15.21 -7.74
CA ARG A 52 -16.38 15.40 -8.72
C ARG A 52 -15.12 14.70 -8.21
N PHE A 53 -14.32 14.16 -9.14
CA PHE A 53 -13.07 13.46 -8.81
C PHE A 53 -12.10 14.33 -7.99
N GLY A 54 -12.03 15.63 -8.28
CA GLY A 54 -11.17 16.56 -7.55
C GLY A 54 -11.52 16.72 -6.08
N ASP A 55 -12.79 16.54 -5.70
CA ASP A 55 -13.24 16.68 -4.31
C ASP A 55 -12.72 15.53 -3.44
N VAL A 56 -12.61 14.33 -4.02
CA VAL A 56 -12.09 13.14 -3.34
C VAL A 56 -10.57 13.12 -3.32
N LEU A 57 -9.91 13.61 -4.38
CA LEU A 57 -8.45 13.58 -4.48
C LEU A 57 -7.76 14.37 -3.36
N GLY A 58 -8.32 15.52 -2.98
CA GLY A 58 -7.80 16.31 -1.85
C GLY A 58 -7.88 15.55 -0.52
N TYR A 59 -8.98 14.84 -0.29
CA TYR A 59 -9.18 14.02 0.90
C TYR A 59 -8.25 12.80 0.90
N THR A 60 -8.15 12.08 -0.23
CA THR A 60 -7.24 10.92 -0.33
C THR A 60 -5.77 11.32 -0.19
N GLY A 61 -5.40 12.54 -0.58
CA GLY A 61 -4.06 13.08 -0.33
C GLY A 61 -3.71 13.21 1.16
N ILE A 62 -4.64 13.70 1.99
CA ILE A 62 -4.42 13.79 3.45
C ILE A 62 -4.35 12.39 4.05
N VAL A 63 -5.26 11.50 3.64
CA VAL A 63 -5.28 10.10 4.10
C VAL A 63 -4.01 9.37 3.67
N LEU A 64 -3.48 9.65 2.48
CA LEU A 64 -2.23 9.09 2.00
C LEU A 64 -1.06 9.45 2.92
N VAL A 65 -0.95 10.70 3.35
CA VAL A 65 0.12 11.11 4.27
C VAL A 65 0.00 10.37 5.59
N ALA A 66 -1.21 10.29 6.15
CA ALA A 66 -1.46 9.56 7.38
C ALA A 66 -1.11 8.06 7.23
N CYS A 67 -1.62 7.40 6.19
CA CYS A 67 -1.37 5.99 5.90
C CYS A 67 0.11 5.69 5.62
N THR A 68 0.82 6.61 4.96
CA THR A 68 2.26 6.47 4.72
C THR A 68 3.02 6.49 6.04
N ILE A 69 2.74 7.46 6.90
CA ILE A 69 3.39 7.57 8.22
C ILE A 69 3.10 6.32 9.05
N THR A 70 1.84 5.87 9.12
CA THR A 70 1.48 4.68 9.89
C THR A 70 2.12 3.42 9.34
N SER A 71 2.20 3.26 8.01
CA SER A 71 2.81 2.09 7.38
C SER A 71 4.31 2.04 7.61
N VAL A 72 5.00 3.18 7.53
CA VAL A 72 6.43 3.28 7.84
C VAL A 72 6.69 2.92 9.30
N ILE A 73 5.91 3.48 10.24
CA ILE A 73 6.05 3.15 11.66
C ILE A 73 5.78 1.66 11.91
N ALA A 74 4.72 1.10 11.30
CA ALA A 74 4.41 -0.31 11.44
C ALA A 74 5.55 -1.21 10.94
N MET A 75 6.15 -0.89 9.79
CA MET A 75 7.29 -1.64 9.25
C MET A 75 8.55 -1.51 10.12
N MET A 76 8.74 -0.40 10.83
CA MET A 76 9.84 -0.27 11.80
C MET A 76 9.63 -1.10 13.06
N LEU A 77 8.37 -1.37 13.45
CA LEU A 77 8.04 -2.14 14.65
C LEU A 77 7.94 -3.64 14.39
N ILE A 78 7.61 -4.05 13.17
CA ILE A 78 7.48 -5.47 12.80
C ILE A 78 8.88 -6.11 12.72
N PRO A 79 9.12 -7.24 13.41
CA PRO A 79 10.39 -7.95 13.31
C PRO A 79 10.61 -8.47 11.88
N ALA A 80 11.83 -8.26 11.37
CA ALA A 80 12.22 -8.68 10.03
C ALA A 80 12.20 -10.21 9.87
N ALA A 81 12.60 -10.93 10.91
CA ALA A 81 12.55 -12.39 10.99
C ALA A 81 11.39 -12.80 11.90
N LEU A 82 10.24 -13.10 11.28
CA LEU A 82 9.04 -13.62 11.93
C LEU A 82 8.88 -15.10 11.56
#